data_AF-A0A1I3MAY2-F1
#
_entry.id   AF-A0A1I3MAY2-F1
#
_cell.length_a   1.000
_cell.length_b   1.000
_cell.length_c   1.000
_cell.angle_alpha   90.00
_cell.angle_beta   90.00
_cell.angle_gamma   90.00
#
_symmetry.space_group_name_H-M   'P 1'
#
loop_
_entity.id
_entity.type
_entity.pdbx_description
1 polymer ?
#
loop_
_entity_poly.entity_id
_entity_poly.type
_entity_poly.pdbx_seq_one_letter_code
_entity_poly.pdbx_strand_id
1 'polypeptide(L)'
;MMNEQDFIVQADRFLNGEMDSSERIAFERYCEGNPAAAEQLATHRLFLQQLKHHADRAAFKSTLAVVADRYHRPDTTVAEGRWEPMLVALWNRFKVNSLVAASVAIVAVFSTLWLSGYYKTIEKTTTNYSALRRDMNTVKQNVNAQNAVIRNINNEKQKEGQSEGHFGATGFIISPNGYVVTNYHVVKDADSVHLQNTKGESLRADVIYIDPTNDLAMLHISDSAFSPLKTTPYTFKEADSDLGEDVYTIGFPRDEVVYGQGYLSSRTGYAGDTTAYQLSIPVNPGNSGGPVIDSRGQVIGIISGKQTGIDGASFAIKAEALLKSISAIPMDSLASKLTINRKNSLNGLKRTDQIKKIQEYVYLVKVY
;
A
#
# COMPACT_ATOMS: atom_id res chain seq x y z
N MET A 1 -53.54 4.20 -11.40
CA MET A 1 -52.13 3.93 -11.03
C MET A 1 -51.86 2.47 -11.34
N MET A 2 -50.77 2.16 -12.04
CA MET A 2 -50.38 0.78 -12.35
C MET A 2 -49.93 0.11 -11.06
N ASN A 3 -50.37 -1.14 -10.81
CA ASN A 3 -49.93 -1.90 -9.64
C ASN A 3 -48.48 -2.38 -9.85
N GLU A 4 -47.76 -2.66 -8.76
CA GLU A 4 -46.36 -3.06 -8.76
C GLU A 4 -46.12 -4.35 -9.55
N GLN A 5 -47.00 -5.35 -9.41
CA GLN A 5 -46.91 -6.59 -10.18
C GLN A 5 -47.10 -6.35 -11.69
N ASP A 6 -48.06 -5.50 -12.06
CA ASP A 6 -48.29 -5.15 -13.47
C ASP A 6 -47.10 -4.38 -14.05
N PHE A 7 -46.46 -3.54 -13.22
CA PHE A 7 -45.23 -2.84 -13.61
C PHE A 7 -44.07 -3.79 -13.89
N ILE A 8 -43.83 -4.77 -13.03
CA ILE A 8 -42.74 -5.74 -13.23
C ILE A 8 -42.97 -6.58 -14.50
N VAL A 9 -44.20 -7.03 -14.76
CA VAL A 9 -44.53 -7.80 -15.98
C VAL A 9 -44.29 -6.96 -17.24
N GLN A 10 -44.72 -5.70 -17.24
CA GLN A 10 -44.47 -4.80 -18.38
C GLN A 10 -42.97 -4.46 -18.51
N ALA A 11 -42.25 -4.27 -17.41
CA ALA A 11 -40.81 -4.05 -17.42
C ALA A 11 -40.05 -5.25 -18.00
N ASP A 12 -40.44 -6.47 -17.66
CA ASP A 12 -39.86 -7.70 -18.25
C ASP A 12 -40.12 -7.77 -19.76
N ARG A 13 -41.37 -7.60 -20.21
CA ARG A 13 -41.72 -7.59 -21.64
C ARG A 13 -40.94 -6.51 -22.39
N PHE A 14 -40.79 -5.32 -21.79
CA PHE A 14 -40.04 -4.21 -22.36
C PHE A 14 -38.54 -4.54 -22.52
N LEU A 15 -37.92 -5.08 -21.49
CA LEU A 15 -36.49 -5.40 -21.47
C LEU A 15 -36.14 -6.61 -22.36
N ASN A 16 -37.08 -7.56 -22.50
CA ASN A 16 -36.92 -8.73 -23.37
C ASN A 16 -37.32 -8.47 -24.84
N GLY A 17 -37.90 -7.30 -25.15
CA GLY A 17 -38.31 -6.95 -26.52
C GLY A 17 -39.60 -7.61 -26.99
N GLU A 18 -40.49 -7.97 -26.05
CA GLU A 18 -41.76 -8.66 -26.28
C GLU A 18 -42.96 -7.70 -26.42
N MET A 19 -42.71 -6.40 -26.39
CA MET A 19 -43.70 -5.34 -26.63
C MET A 19 -43.73 -4.93 -28.09
N ASP A 20 -44.93 -4.67 -28.61
CA ASP A 20 -45.07 -4.03 -29.92
C ASP A 20 -44.64 -2.55 -29.86
N SER A 21 -44.49 -1.91 -31.04
CA SER A 21 -44.01 -0.53 -31.11
C SER A 21 -44.93 0.49 -30.41
N SER A 22 -46.23 0.22 -30.33
CA SER A 22 -47.20 1.10 -29.69
C SER A 22 -47.19 0.94 -28.16
N GLU A 23 -47.13 -0.31 -27.67
CA GLU A 23 -46.98 -0.65 -26.25
C GLU A 23 -45.67 -0.09 -25.69
N ARG A 24 -44.59 -0.21 -26.46
CA ARG A 24 -43.26 0.28 -26.06
C ARG A 24 -43.25 1.78 -25.83
N ILE A 25 -43.78 2.55 -26.77
CA ILE A 25 -43.85 4.03 -26.66
C ILE A 25 -44.75 4.45 -25.50
N ALA A 26 -45.85 3.72 -25.26
CA ALA A 26 -46.73 4.00 -24.13
C ALA A 26 -46.04 3.75 -22.77
N PHE A 27 -45.28 2.66 -22.66
CA PHE A 27 -44.51 2.33 -21.46
C PHE A 27 -43.34 3.30 -21.23
N GLU A 28 -42.61 3.69 -22.29
CA GLU A 28 -41.55 4.69 -22.20
C GLU A 28 -42.09 6.04 -21.70
N ARG A 29 -43.20 6.51 -22.26
CA ARG A 29 -43.87 7.74 -21.78
C ARG A 29 -44.35 7.63 -20.33
N TYR A 30 -44.81 6.44 -19.91
CA TYR A 30 -45.20 6.20 -18.53
C TYR A 30 -44.00 6.32 -17.56
N CYS A 31 -42.84 5.76 -17.93
CA CYS A 31 -41.61 5.90 -17.16
C CYS A 31 -41.06 7.34 -17.17
N GLU A 32 -41.12 8.06 -18.29
CA GLU A 32 -40.71 9.47 -18.37
C GLU A 32 -41.58 10.39 -17.52
N GLY A 33 -42.88 10.12 -17.45
CA GLY A 33 -43.83 10.87 -16.63
C GLY A 33 -43.83 10.51 -15.14
N ASN A 34 -43.09 9.47 -14.73
CA ASN A 34 -43.07 8.98 -13.34
C ASN A 34 -41.65 8.58 -12.90
N PRO A 35 -40.92 9.47 -12.18
CA PRO A 35 -39.56 9.21 -11.73
C PRO A 35 -39.38 7.93 -10.91
N ALA A 36 -40.36 7.56 -10.08
CA ALA A 36 -40.32 6.32 -9.28
C ALA A 36 -40.38 5.07 -10.18
N ALA A 37 -41.19 5.10 -11.24
CA ALA A 37 -41.27 4.02 -12.22
C ALA A 37 -39.96 3.92 -13.05
N ALA A 38 -39.33 5.05 -13.38
CA ALA A 38 -38.04 5.06 -14.08
C ALA A 38 -36.92 4.43 -13.22
N GLU A 39 -36.87 4.74 -11.93
CA GLU A 39 -35.92 4.15 -10.98
C GLU A 39 -36.16 2.64 -10.79
N GLN A 40 -37.42 2.22 -10.69
CA GLN A 40 -37.80 0.82 -10.59
C GLN A 40 -37.41 0.02 -11.85
N LEU A 41 -37.60 0.59 -13.05
CA LEU A 41 -37.15 -0.02 -14.30
C LEU A 41 -35.62 -0.17 -14.36
N ALA A 42 -34.88 0.85 -13.91
CA ALA A 42 -33.42 0.81 -13.87
C ALA A 42 -32.90 -0.26 -12.89
N THR A 43 -33.53 -0.36 -11.72
CA THR A 43 -33.22 -1.38 -10.71
C THR A 43 -33.50 -2.78 -11.22
N HIS A 44 -34.67 -2.97 -11.86
CA HIS A 44 -35.06 -4.25 -12.45
C HIS A 44 -34.12 -4.70 -13.57
N ARG A 45 -33.70 -3.77 -14.44
CA ARG A 45 -32.68 -4.03 -15.47
C ARG A 45 -31.36 -4.49 -14.86
N LEU A 46 -30.89 -3.83 -13.80
CA LEU A 46 -29.66 -4.21 -13.12
C LEU A 46 -29.78 -5.62 -12.50
N PHE A 47 -30.92 -5.94 -11.90
CA PHE A 47 -31.19 -7.27 -11.34
C PHE A 47 -31.12 -8.36 -12.40
N LEU A 48 -31.76 -8.18 -13.56
CA LEU A 48 -31.71 -9.14 -14.67
C LEU A 48 -30.28 -9.32 -15.21
N GLN A 49 -29.49 -8.25 -15.28
CA GLN A 49 -28.07 -8.33 -15.67
C GLN A 49 -27.26 -9.18 -14.67
N GLN A 50 -27.48 -9.02 -13.37
CA GLN A 50 -26.80 -9.82 -12.35
C GLN A 50 -27.18 -11.30 -12.41
N LEU A 51 -28.46 -11.62 -12.63
CA LEU A 51 -28.91 -13.00 -12.84
C LEU A 51 -28.24 -13.65 -14.05
N LYS A 52 -28.14 -12.92 -15.16
CA LYS A 52 -27.45 -13.39 -16.37
C LYS A 52 -25.98 -13.67 -16.12
N HIS A 53 -25.25 -12.74 -15.48
CA HIS A 53 -23.85 -12.94 -15.12
C HIS A 53 -23.63 -14.15 -14.21
N HIS A 54 -24.55 -14.40 -13.27
CA HIS A 54 -24.49 -15.57 -12.41
C HIS A 54 -24.69 -16.87 -13.21
N ALA A 55 -25.68 -16.90 -14.12
CA ALA A 55 -25.94 -18.04 -14.99
C ALA A 55 -24.74 -18.34 -15.90
N ASP A 56 -24.14 -17.33 -16.52
CA ASP A 56 -22.94 -17.46 -17.37
C ASP A 56 -21.76 -18.05 -16.60
N ARG A 57 -21.56 -17.59 -15.36
CA ARG A 57 -20.50 -18.12 -14.47
C ARG A 57 -20.75 -19.58 -14.09
N ALA A 58 -22.00 -19.96 -13.85
CA ALA A 58 -22.36 -21.35 -13.56
C ALA A 58 -22.13 -22.26 -14.78
N ALA A 59 -22.52 -21.81 -15.98
CA ALA A 59 -22.28 -22.52 -17.24
C ALA A 59 -20.79 -22.68 -17.54
N PHE A 60 -19.99 -21.63 -17.31
CA PHE A 60 -18.53 -21.68 -17.45
C PHE A 60 -17.91 -22.72 -16.53
N LYS A 61 -18.31 -22.79 -15.25
CA LYS A 61 -17.84 -23.81 -14.30
C LYS A 61 -18.19 -25.23 -14.74
N SER A 62 -19.41 -25.44 -15.24
CA SER A 62 -19.83 -26.74 -15.76
C SER A 62 -18.99 -27.15 -16.97
N THR A 63 -18.74 -26.22 -17.90
CA THR A 63 -17.87 -26.45 -19.05
C THR A 63 -16.44 -26.82 -18.63
N LEU A 64 -15.89 -26.12 -17.63
CA LEU A 64 -14.57 -26.40 -17.09
C LEU A 64 -14.48 -27.81 -16.49
N ALA A 65 -15.53 -28.26 -15.78
CA ALA A 65 -15.60 -29.59 -15.20
C ALA A 65 -15.62 -30.69 -16.28
N VAL A 66 -16.36 -30.49 -17.38
CA VAL A 66 -16.41 -31.43 -18.52
C VAL A 66 -15.07 -31.49 -19.25
N VAL A 67 -14.40 -30.35 -19.43
CA VAL A 67 -13.06 -30.30 -20.05
C VAL A 67 -12.03 -31.02 -19.18
N ALA A 68 -12.07 -30.79 -17.86
CA ALA A 68 -11.16 -31.46 -16.92
C ALA A 68 -11.31 -32.98 -16.93
N ASP A 69 -12.55 -33.49 -17.05
CA ASP A 69 -12.84 -34.93 -17.16
C ASP A 69 -12.32 -35.53 -18.48
N ARG A 70 -12.41 -34.77 -19.59
CA ARG A 70 -11.90 -35.22 -20.90
C ARG A 70 -10.37 -35.37 -20.94
N TYR A 71 -9.63 -34.55 -20.20
CA TYR A 71 -8.16 -34.65 -20.09
C TYR A 71 -7.68 -35.71 -19.07
N HIS A 72 -8.59 -36.33 -18.30
CA HIS A 72 -8.29 -37.41 -17.36
C HIS A 72 -8.46 -38.83 -17.94
N ARG A 73 -8.65 -38.99 -19.26
CA ARG A 73 -8.57 -40.30 -19.92
C ARG A 73 -7.11 -40.67 -20.21
N PRO A 74 -6.60 -41.82 -19.72
CA PRO A 74 -5.26 -42.27 -20.05
C PRO A 74 -5.28 -42.80 -21.49
N ASP A 75 -4.69 -42.05 -22.42
CA ASP A 75 -4.31 -42.62 -23.72
C ASP A 75 -3.12 -43.54 -23.48
N THR A 76 -3.36 -44.84 -23.62
CA THR A 76 -2.35 -45.88 -23.53
C THR A 76 -1.45 -45.80 -24.76
N THR A 77 -0.27 -45.18 -24.64
CA THR A 77 0.92 -45.60 -25.38
C THR A 77 2.20 -45.44 -24.54
N VAL A 78 2.76 -46.61 -24.21
CA VAL A 78 4.18 -46.92 -23.99
C VAL A 78 4.81 -46.66 -22.61
N ALA A 79 5.47 -47.75 -22.19
CA ALA A 79 6.59 -47.94 -21.27
C ALA A 79 6.28 -48.18 -19.78
N GLU A 80 6.57 -49.43 -19.42
CA GLU A 80 6.62 -50.06 -18.12
C GLU A 80 7.47 -49.29 -17.10
N GLY A 81 6.98 -49.20 -15.87
CA GLY A 81 7.68 -48.49 -14.78
C GLY A 81 7.04 -48.64 -13.41
N ARG A 82 6.82 -49.90 -13.00
CA ARG A 82 6.48 -50.44 -11.66
C ARG A 82 6.53 -49.47 -10.46
N TRP A 83 5.39 -49.00 -9.94
CA TRP A 83 4.99 -48.86 -8.51
C TRP A 83 3.46 -48.64 -8.56
N GLU A 84 2.53 -49.52 -8.20
CA GLU A 84 2.16 -50.05 -6.88
C GLU A 84 1.00 -51.07 -6.99
N PRO A 85 0.87 -52.05 -6.07
CA PRO A 85 -0.44 -52.69 -5.82
C PRO A 85 -0.95 -52.54 -4.37
N MET A 86 -0.31 -51.72 -3.52
CA MET A 86 -0.63 -51.70 -2.08
C MET A 86 -1.78 -50.74 -1.72
N LEU A 87 -1.88 -49.56 -2.33
CA LEU A 87 -2.91 -48.57 -2.00
C LEU A 87 -4.32 -48.96 -2.48
N VAL A 88 -4.41 -49.63 -3.63
CA VAL A 88 -5.71 -50.05 -4.22
C VAL A 88 -6.39 -51.15 -3.39
N ALA A 89 -5.60 -52.09 -2.86
CA ALA A 89 -6.10 -53.14 -1.98
C ALA A 89 -6.55 -52.60 -0.61
N LEU A 90 -5.84 -51.59 -0.09
CA LEU A 90 -6.19 -50.94 1.18
C LEU A 90 -7.49 -50.13 1.05
N TRP A 91 -7.66 -49.40 -0.06
CA TRP A 91 -8.84 -48.59 -0.35
C TRP A 91 -10.12 -49.43 -0.42
N ASN A 92 -10.08 -50.60 -1.05
CA ASN A 92 -11.25 -51.49 -1.13
C ASN A 92 -11.64 -52.12 0.22
N ARG A 93 -10.73 -52.19 1.20
CA ARG A 93 -11.01 -52.74 2.53
C ARG A 93 -11.61 -51.72 3.52
N PHE A 94 -11.32 -50.43 3.35
CA PHE A 94 -11.71 -49.40 4.33
C PHE A 94 -12.81 -48.43 3.88
N LYS A 95 -13.30 -48.51 2.63
CA LYS A 95 -14.36 -47.64 2.09
C LYS A 95 -15.61 -47.54 2.97
N VAL A 96 -16.05 -48.65 3.59
CA VAL A 96 -17.26 -48.67 4.42
C VAL A 96 -17.01 -48.07 5.82
N ASN A 97 -15.85 -48.33 6.42
CA ASN A 97 -15.51 -47.79 7.75
C ASN A 97 -15.16 -46.30 7.73
N SER A 98 -14.67 -45.77 6.60
CA SER A 98 -14.34 -44.36 6.45
C SER A 98 -15.57 -43.45 6.48
N LEU A 99 -16.72 -43.94 6.02
CA LEU A 99 -17.96 -43.15 5.95
C LEU A 99 -18.59 -42.99 7.35
N VAL A 100 -18.51 -44.05 8.16
CA VAL A 100 -18.95 -44.03 9.57
C VAL A 100 -18.00 -43.18 10.43
N ALA A 101 -16.69 -43.24 10.19
CA ALA A 101 -15.73 -42.39 10.92
C ALA A 101 -15.90 -40.90 10.60
N ALA A 102 -16.18 -40.55 9.33
CA ALA A 102 -16.38 -39.17 8.91
C ALA A 102 -17.63 -38.54 9.54
N SER A 103 -18.74 -39.28 9.63
CA SER A 103 -19.96 -38.78 10.25
C SER A 103 -19.80 -38.56 11.77
N VAL A 104 -19.12 -39.48 12.46
CA VAL A 104 -18.81 -39.34 13.89
C VAL A 104 -17.90 -38.13 14.15
N ALA A 105 -16.89 -37.91 13.29
CA ALA A 105 -15.99 -36.76 13.42
C ALA A 105 -16.73 -35.42 13.20
N ILE A 106 -17.63 -35.34 12.21
CA ILE A 106 -18.43 -34.15 11.95
C ILE A 106 -19.34 -33.84 13.16
N VAL A 107 -20.05 -34.85 13.67
CA VAL A 107 -20.94 -34.67 14.83
C VAL A 107 -20.14 -34.26 16.07
N ALA A 108 -18.99 -34.88 16.33
CA ALA A 108 -18.13 -34.52 17.46
C ALA A 108 -17.66 -33.05 17.37
N VAL A 109 -17.20 -32.60 16.20
CA VAL A 109 -16.77 -31.22 15.98
C VAL A 109 -17.92 -30.24 16.20
N PHE A 110 -19.10 -30.52 15.63
CA PHE A 110 -20.28 -29.66 15.81
C PHE A 110 -20.77 -29.63 17.26
N SER A 111 -20.80 -30.76 17.95
CA SER A 111 -21.14 -30.81 19.39
C SER A 111 -20.13 -30.07 20.25
N THR A 112 -18.84 -30.17 19.93
CA THR A 112 -17.77 -29.46 20.65
C THR A 112 -17.88 -27.96 20.46
N LEU A 113 -18.15 -27.50 19.23
CA LEU A 113 -18.38 -26.08 18.91
C LEU A 113 -19.65 -25.52 19.56
N TRP A 114 -20.69 -26.35 19.70
CA TRP A 114 -21.93 -25.97 20.38
C TRP A 114 -21.71 -25.84 21.89
N LEU A 115 -21.08 -26.83 22.53
CA LEU A 115 -20.77 -26.79 23.97
C LEU A 115 -19.72 -25.72 24.32
N SER A 116 -18.76 -25.43 23.45
CA SER A 116 -17.76 -24.38 23.67
C SER A 116 -18.34 -22.96 23.60
N GLY A 117 -19.63 -22.83 23.30
CA GLY A 117 -20.32 -21.54 23.25
C GLY A 117 -19.88 -20.65 22.09
N TYR A 118 -19.29 -21.21 21.03
CA TYR A 118 -18.76 -20.46 19.88
C TYR A 118 -19.81 -19.52 19.27
N TYR A 119 -21.05 -19.98 19.15
CA TYR A 119 -22.15 -19.17 18.63
C TYR A 119 -22.56 -18.01 19.56
N LYS A 120 -22.35 -18.15 20.87
CA LYS A 120 -22.57 -17.08 21.87
C LYS A 120 -21.48 -15.99 21.81
N THR A 121 -20.30 -16.31 21.26
CA THR A 121 -19.20 -15.36 21.01
C THR A 121 -19.42 -14.52 19.76
N ILE A 122 -20.07 -15.07 18.73
CA ILE A 122 -20.40 -14.32 17.51
C ILE A 122 -21.42 -13.20 17.82
N GLU A 123 -22.42 -13.49 18.66
CA GLU A 123 -23.44 -12.52 19.08
C GLU A 123 -22.88 -11.39 19.97
N LYS A 124 -21.83 -11.66 20.77
CA LYS A 124 -21.12 -10.62 21.55
C LYS A 124 -20.25 -9.71 20.69
N THR A 125 -19.85 -10.15 19.50
CA THR A 125 -18.92 -9.41 18.63
C THR A 125 -19.62 -8.27 17.88
N THR A 126 -20.92 -8.40 17.61
CA THR A 126 -21.73 -7.35 16.97
C THR A 126 -22.08 -6.20 17.91
N THR A 127 -22.26 -6.46 19.21
CA THR A 127 -22.57 -5.43 20.21
C THR A 127 -21.34 -4.56 20.52
N ASN A 128 -20.15 -5.17 20.57
CA ASN A 128 -18.88 -4.48 20.84
C ASN A 128 -18.46 -3.52 19.71
N TYR A 129 -18.82 -3.79 18.45
CA TYR A 129 -18.49 -2.89 17.34
C TYR A 129 -19.23 -1.54 17.43
N SER A 130 -20.45 -1.55 17.96
CA SER A 130 -21.26 -0.33 18.15
C SER A 130 -20.81 0.48 19.38
N ALA A 131 -20.35 -0.19 20.44
CA ALA A 131 -19.75 0.44 21.61
C ALA A 131 -18.37 1.04 21.28
N LEU A 132 -17.53 0.31 20.53
CA LEU A 132 -16.20 0.77 20.11
C LEU A 132 -16.28 1.98 19.15
N ARG A 133 -17.32 2.07 18.31
CA ARG A 133 -17.56 3.25 17.46
C ARG A 133 -18.02 4.47 18.25
N ARG A 134 -18.76 4.31 19.36
CA ARG A 134 -19.13 5.41 20.25
C ARG A 134 -17.95 5.86 21.10
N ASP A 135 -17.17 4.91 21.63
CA ASP A 135 -15.95 5.20 22.39
C ASP A 135 -14.88 5.85 21.53
N MET A 136 -14.75 5.48 20.25
CA MET A 136 -13.81 6.15 19.34
C MET A 136 -14.21 7.60 19.02
N ASN A 137 -15.51 7.91 19.03
CA ASN A 137 -15.99 9.29 18.81
C ASN A 137 -15.83 10.16 20.07
N THR A 138 -16.08 9.61 21.26
CA THR A 138 -15.86 10.32 22.53
C THR A 138 -14.38 10.48 22.83
N VAL A 139 -13.54 9.48 22.51
CA VAL A 139 -12.07 9.60 22.59
C VAL A 139 -11.54 10.62 21.58
N LYS A 140 -12.02 10.64 20.32
CA LYS A 140 -11.63 11.70 19.37
C LYS A 140 -12.02 13.10 19.85
N GLN A 141 -13.20 13.26 20.45
CA GLN A 141 -13.64 14.55 21.00
C GLN A 141 -12.82 14.95 22.23
N ASN A 142 -12.54 14.02 23.14
CA ASN A 142 -11.74 14.28 24.34
C ASN A 142 -10.25 14.52 24.01
N VAL A 143 -9.68 13.82 23.03
CA VAL A 143 -8.32 14.06 22.53
C VAL A 143 -8.25 15.41 21.82
N ASN A 144 -9.25 15.79 21.04
CA ASN A 144 -9.28 17.11 20.39
C ASN A 144 -9.48 18.25 21.39
N ALA A 145 -10.31 18.05 22.42
CA ALA A 145 -10.47 19.00 23.52
C ALA A 145 -9.20 19.10 24.38
N GLN A 146 -8.55 17.98 24.67
CA GLN A 146 -7.25 17.95 25.36
C GLN A 146 -6.15 18.60 24.51
N ASN A 147 -6.12 18.37 23.20
CA ASN A 147 -5.17 19.03 22.30
C ASN A 147 -5.40 20.55 22.22
N ALA A 148 -6.66 21.01 22.30
CA ALA A 148 -6.98 22.43 22.36
C ALA A 148 -6.53 23.06 23.70
N VAL A 149 -6.71 22.34 24.81
CA VAL A 149 -6.23 22.79 26.14
C VAL A 149 -4.71 22.74 26.24
N ILE A 150 -4.04 21.72 25.67
CA ILE A 150 -2.57 21.62 25.60
C ILE A 150 -1.99 22.75 24.73
N ARG A 151 -2.63 23.12 23.61
CA ARG A 151 -2.22 24.29 22.82
C ARG A 151 -2.34 25.60 23.60
N ASN A 152 -3.39 25.75 24.41
CA ASN A 152 -3.58 26.95 25.23
C ASN A 152 -2.60 27.00 26.42
N ILE A 153 -2.26 25.86 27.03
CA ILE A 153 -1.25 25.77 28.10
C ILE A 153 0.17 25.98 27.54
N ASN A 154 0.45 25.51 26.32
CA ASN A 154 1.74 25.74 25.65
C ASN A 154 1.94 27.21 25.27
N ASN A 155 0.88 27.93 24.89
CA ASN A 155 0.96 29.37 24.61
C ASN A 155 1.23 30.23 25.86
N GLU A 156 0.79 29.80 27.05
CA GLU A 156 1.08 30.53 28.30
C GLU A 156 2.43 30.16 28.93
N LYS A 157 3.03 29.02 28.56
CA LYS A 157 4.35 28.58 29.06
C LYS A 157 5.53 28.85 28.11
N GLN A 158 5.31 29.36 26.90
CA GLN A 158 6.38 29.73 25.95
C GLN A 158 6.99 31.12 26.23
N LYS A 159 7.42 31.34 27.48
CA LYS A 159 8.48 32.28 27.83
C LYS A 159 9.47 31.56 28.75
N GLU A 160 10.25 30.64 28.18
CA GLU A 160 11.66 30.37 28.51
C GLU A 160 12.16 29.20 27.65
N GLY A 161 13.40 29.33 27.17
CA GLY A 161 13.87 28.70 25.93
C GLY A 161 14.10 27.19 25.97
N GLN A 162 13.49 26.51 25.00
CA GLN A 162 14.08 25.40 24.23
C GLN A 162 13.31 25.32 22.91
N SER A 163 14.00 25.49 21.79
CA SER A 163 13.41 25.42 20.45
C SER A 163 13.06 23.97 20.14
N GLU A 164 11.78 23.59 20.30
CA GLU A 164 11.25 22.34 19.77
C GLU A 164 11.17 22.46 18.25
N GLY A 165 12.06 21.76 17.55
CA GLY A 165 12.03 21.67 16.08
C GLY A 165 10.70 21.06 15.65
N HIS A 166 9.84 21.90 15.08
CA HIS A 166 8.60 21.44 14.46
C HIS A 166 8.97 20.79 13.12
N PHE A 167 8.57 19.52 12.95
CA PHE A 167 8.75 18.66 11.76
C PHE A 167 10.12 17.95 11.64
N GLY A 168 10.13 16.66 12.01
CA GLY A 168 11.19 15.73 11.62
C GLY A 168 10.89 15.12 10.26
N ALA A 169 11.86 15.12 9.36
CA ALA A 169 11.83 14.42 8.07
C ALA A 169 13.02 13.46 7.95
N THR A 170 13.12 12.75 6.83
CA THR A 170 14.24 11.83 6.56
C THR A 170 15.15 12.41 5.50
N GLY A 171 16.44 12.16 5.62
CA GLY A 171 17.41 12.36 4.56
C GLY A 171 18.42 11.22 4.56
N PHE A 172 19.16 11.05 3.47
CA PHE A 172 20.20 10.02 3.41
C PHE A 172 21.44 10.46 2.64
N ILE A 173 22.61 9.95 3.05
CA ILE A 173 23.90 10.30 2.46
C ILE A 173 24.04 9.71 1.06
N ILE A 174 24.29 10.54 0.07
CA ILE A 174 24.52 10.11 -1.32
C ILE A 174 26.01 10.02 -1.68
N SER A 175 26.87 10.68 -0.91
CA SER A 175 28.32 10.71 -1.16
C SER A 175 29.13 10.69 0.15
N PRO A 176 30.30 10.02 0.21
CA PRO A 176 30.97 9.73 1.48
C PRO A 176 31.48 10.98 2.23
N ASN A 177 31.66 12.08 1.51
CA ASN A 177 32.01 13.42 2.01
C ASN A 177 30.82 14.20 2.61
N GLY A 178 29.67 13.57 2.87
CA GLY A 178 28.60 14.20 3.65
C GLY A 178 27.57 14.96 2.83
N TYR A 179 27.46 14.68 1.52
CA TYR A 179 26.30 15.11 0.75
C TYR A 179 25.09 14.25 1.08
N VAL A 180 23.96 14.89 1.36
CA VAL A 180 22.71 14.28 1.77
C VAL A 180 21.58 14.74 0.86
N VAL A 181 20.66 13.85 0.52
CA VAL A 181 19.40 14.20 -0.16
C VAL A 181 18.25 14.17 0.83
N THR A 182 17.33 15.13 0.69
CA THR A 182 15.99 15.12 1.27
C THR A 182 15.01 15.79 0.29
N ASN A 183 13.77 16.03 0.69
CA ASN A 183 12.82 16.77 -0.15
C ASN A 183 13.00 18.28 -0.05
N TYR A 184 12.64 18.99 -1.11
CA TYR A 184 12.64 20.46 -1.11
C TYR A 184 11.62 21.02 -0.11
N HIS A 185 10.40 20.48 -0.08
CA HIS A 185 9.36 20.97 0.84
C HIS A 185 9.73 20.83 2.32
N VAL A 186 10.70 19.97 2.66
CA VAL A 186 11.22 19.82 4.03
C VAL A 186 12.05 21.04 4.42
N VAL A 187 12.82 21.61 3.50
CA VAL A 187 13.82 22.66 3.80
C VAL A 187 13.46 24.05 3.28
N LYS A 188 12.37 24.18 2.50
CA LYS A 188 11.99 25.39 1.78
C LYS A 188 11.95 26.66 2.65
N ASP A 189 11.44 26.55 3.87
CA ASP A 189 11.23 27.68 4.79
C ASP A 189 12.11 27.54 6.05
N ALA A 190 13.19 26.77 5.97
CA ALA A 190 14.09 26.51 7.09
C ALA A 190 15.17 27.61 7.20
N ASP A 191 15.32 28.19 8.38
CA ASP A 191 16.44 29.11 8.68
C ASP A 191 17.74 28.32 8.91
N SER A 192 17.62 27.11 9.48
CA SER A 192 18.76 26.21 9.65
C SER A 192 18.36 24.74 9.53
N VAL A 193 19.30 23.92 9.08
CA VAL A 193 19.10 22.47 8.89
C VAL A 193 20.12 21.70 9.73
N HIS A 194 19.61 20.74 10.49
CA HIS A 194 20.42 19.80 11.27
C HIS A 194 20.09 18.36 10.88
N LEU A 195 21.12 17.52 10.85
CA LEU A 195 21.02 16.10 10.52
C LEU A 195 21.39 15.29 11.75
N GLN A 196 20.40 14.59 12.31
CA GLN A 196 20.59 13.74 13.47
C GLN A 196 20.75 12.28 13.05
N ASN A 197 21.82 11.63 13.49
CA ASN A 197 22.05 10.21 13.21
C ASN A 197 21.32 9.29 14.20
N THR A 198 21.43 7.97 13.98
CA THR A 198 20.80 6.95 14.85
C THR A 198 21.36 6.88 16.27
N LYS A 199 22.49 7.53 16.55
CA LYS A 199 23.07 7.66 17.90
C LYS A 199 22.61 8.93 18.61
N GLY A 200 21.83 9.76 17.94
CA GLY A 200 21.33 11.03 18.46
C GLY A 200 22.28 12.20 18.25
N GLU A 201 23.43 12.01 17.60
CA GLU A 201 24.37 13.09 17.28
C GLU A 201 23.77 13.98 16.20
N SER A 202 23.68 15.29 16.47
CA SER A 202 23.13 16.30 15.56
C SER A 202 24.26 17.07 14.90
N LEU A 203 24.25 17.12 13.57
CA LEU A 203 25.26 17.77 12.75
C LEU A 203 24.63 18.91 11.95
N ARG A 204 25.26 20.09 11.95
CA ARG A 204 24.82 21.18 11.08
C ARG A 204 25.03 20.83 9.60
N ALA A 205 24.05 21.17 8.77
CA ALA A 205 24.13 21.03 7.32
C ALA A 205 23.68 22.32 6.61
N ASP A 206 24.30 22.59 5.47
CA ASP A 206 23.94 23.69 4.60
C ASP A 206 23.18 23.17 3.37
N VAL A 207 22.20 23.94 2.90
CA VAL A 207 21.50 23.66 1.65
C VAL A 207 22.39 24.11 0.49
N ILE A 208 22.88 23.16 -0.31
CA ILE A 208 23.80 23.45 -1.43
C ILE A 208 23.10 23.61 -2.76
N TYR A 209 21.97 22.94 -2.94
CA TYR A 209 21.19 22.98 -4.18
C TYR A 209 19.74 22.58 -3.91
N ILE A 210 18.81 23.22 -4.59
CA ILE A 210 17.39 22.88 -4.55
C ILE A 210 16.86 22.65 -5.97
N ASP A 211 15.97 21.68 -6.10
CA ASP A 211 15.21 21.40 -7.30
C ASP A 211 13.72 21.40 -6.93
N PRO A 212 13.06 22.56 -6.96
CA PRO A 212 11.65 22.68 -6.63
C PRO A 212 10.74 21.88 -7.58
N THR A 213 11.18 21.63 -8.82
CA THR A 213 10.38 20.90 -9.82
C THR A 213 10.26 19.43 -9.47
N ASN A 214 11.33 18.82 -8.98
CA ASN A 214 11.33 17.41 -8.57
C ASN A 214 11.17 17.20 -7.06
N ASP A 215 10.93 18.27 -6.29
CA ASP A 215 10.84 18.24 -4.83
C ASP A 215 12.10 17.62 -4.16
N LEU A 216 13.28 18.03 -4.61
CA LEU A 216 14.58 17.56 -4.08
C LEU A 216 15.41 18.71 -3.50
N ALA A 217 16.08 18.44 -2.39
CA ALA A 217 17.11 19.32 -1.83
C ALA A 217 18.38 18.54 -1.54
N MET A 218 19.51 19.08 -1.99
CA MET A 218 20.83 18.58 -1.66
C MET A 218 21.38 19.39 -0.49
N LEU A 219 21.85 18.67 0.51
CA LEU A 219 22.47 19.21 1.71
C LEU A 219 23.92 18.78 1.76
N HIS A 220 24.75 19.56 2.45
CA HIS A 220 26.12 19.17 2.76
C HIS A 220 26.36 19.37 4.26
N ILE A 221 26.87 18.34 4.93
CA ILE A 221 27.23 18.42 6.35
C ILE A 221 28.45 19.33 6.48
N SER A 222 28.26 20.50 7.09
CA SER A 222 29.31 21.51 7.33
C SER A 222 29.88 21.49 8.74
N ASP A 223 29.39 20.56 9.57
CA ASP A 223 29.84 20.38 10.94
C ASP A 223 31.24 19.77 11.03
N SER A 224 32.12 20.35 11.86
CA SER A 224 33.48 19.85 12.06
C SER A 224 33.55 18.52 12.80
N ALA A 225 32.48 18.12 13.49
CA ALA A 225 32.36 16.80 14.10
C ALA A 225 32.12 15.68 13.06
N PHE A 226 31.74 16.02 11.82
CA PHE A 226 31.53 15.03 10.78
C PHE A 226 32.85 14.46 10.25
N SER A 227 32.97 13.13 10.31
CA SER A 227 34.05 12.39 9.68
C SER A 227 33.54 11.75 8.38
N PRO A 228 34.22 11.98 7.23
CA PRO A 228 33.85 11.35 5.97
C PRO A 228 33.73 9.84 6.09
N LEU A 229 32.68 9.30 5.47
CA LEU A 229 32.41 7.87 5.44
C LEU A 229 33.32 7.17 4.43
N LYS A 230 33.43 5.84 4.52
CA LYS A 230 34.19 5.05 3.53
C LYS A 230 33.50 5.01 2.18
N THR A 231 32.24 4.60 2.16
CA THR A 231 31.37 4.53 0.97
C THR A 231 29.94 4.28 1.42
N THR A 232 28.95 4.74 0.65
CA THR A 232 27.56 4.31 0.82
C THR A 232 27.42 2.83 0.44
N PRO A 233 26.55 2.04 1.10
CA PRO A 233 26.48 0.60 0.83
C PRO A 233 25.62 0.24 -0.38
N TYR A 234 24.81 1.18 -0.88
CA TYR A 234 23.86 1.04 -1.99
C TYR A 234 24.33 1.74 -3.27
N THR A 235 23.60 1.46 -4.35
CA THR A 235 23.70 2.15 -5.66
C THR A 235 22.34 2.71 -6.04
N PHE A 236 22.28 3.57 -7.04
CA PHE A 236 21.01 4.07 -7.60
C PHE A 236 20.63 3.25 -8.84
N LYS A 237 19.35 2.90 -8.97
CA LYS A 237 18.84 2.19 -10.14
C LYS A 237 18.56 3.20 -11.24
N GLU A 238 19.24 3.06 -12.38
CA GLU A 238 19.06 3.95 -13.54
C GLU A 238 17.90 3.51 -14.44
N ALA A 239 17.61 2.21 -14.48
CA ALA A 239 16.48 1.68 -15.22
C ALA A 239 15.18 1.81 -14.42
N ASP A 240 14.06 1.96 -15.13
CA ASP A 240 12.75 1.95 -14.53
C ASP A 240 12.49 0.63 -13.76
N SER A 241 11.71 0.74 -12.68
CA SER A 241 11.31 -0.39 -11.85
C SER A 241 9.99 -0.99 -12.34
N ASP A 242 9.80 -2.28 -12.06
CA ASP A 242 8.65 -3.03 -12.55
C ASP A 242 7.48 -3.00 -11.56
N LEU A 243 6.26 -3.12 -12.08
CA LEU A 243 5.07 -3.24 -11.24
C LEU A 243 5.17 -4.52 -10.38
N GLY A 244 4.84 -4.40 -9.09
CA GLY A 244 4.95 -5.49 -8.13
C GLY A 244 6.36 -5.74 -7.62
N GLU A 245 7.37 -4.94 -8.01
CA GLU A 245 8.71 -5.05 -7.45
C GLU A 245 8.70 -4.77 -5.94
N ASP A 246 9.22 -5.73 -5.17
CA ASP A 246 9.35 -5.62 -3.71
C ASP A 246 10.31 -4.50 -3.33
N VAL A 247 9.84 -3.61 -2.47
CA VAL A 247 10.59 -2.46 -2.00
C VAL A 247 10.47 -2.29 -0.50
N TYR A 248 11.44 -1.59 0.07
CA TYR A 248 11.41 -1.18 1.46
C TYR A 248 11.99 0.22 1.63
N THR A 249 11.64 0.83 2.74
CA THR A 249 12.13 2.14 3.16
C THR A 249 12.55 2.08 4.61
N ILE A 250 13.49 2.94 4.98
CA ILE A 250 13.82 3.24 6.37
C ILE A 250 13.83 4.75 6.53
N GLY A 251 13.25 5.24 7.61
CA GLY A 251 13.16 6.68 7.86
C GLY A 251 12.80 7.00 9.30
N PHE A 252 12.56 8.27 9.56
CA PHE A 252 12.33 8.82 10.89
C PHE A 252 10.94 9.46 11.00
N PRO A 253 9.85 8.65 11.04
CA PRO A 253 8.53 9.17 11.40
C PRO A 253 8.43 9.60 12.88
N ARG A 254 9.47 9.29 13.67
CA ARG A 254 9.72 9.69 15.06
C ARG A 254 11.24 9.73 15.28
N ASP A 255 11.70 10.00 16.50
CA ASP A 255 13.14 10.04 16.85
C ASP A 255 13.89 8.69 16.77
N GLU A 256 13.28 7.67 16.16
CA GLU A 256 13.86 6.36 15.91
C GLU A 256 13.65 5.95 14.45
N VAL A 257 14.58 5.15 13.93
CA VAL A 257 14.45 4.55 12.59
C VAL A 257 13.28 3.58 12.58
N VAL A 258 12.37 3.77 11.63
CA VAL A 258 11.26 2.88 11.36
C VAL A 258 11.44 2.25 9.98
N TYR A 259 11.23 0.93 9.95
CA TYR A 259 11.22 0.14 8.73
C TYR A 259 9.81 0.07 8.12
N GLY A 260 9.72 0.28 6.82
CA GLY A 260 8.50 0.07 6.03
C GLY A 260 8.78 -0.85 4.84
N GLN A 261 7.83 -1.74 4.52
CA GLN A 261 7.91 -2.63 3.36
C GLN A 261 6.65 -2.53 2.52
N GLY A 262 6.81 -2.77 1.22
CA GLY A 262 5.70 -2.87 0.28
C GLY A 262 6.18 -3.20 -1.12
N TYR A 263 5.45 -2.69 -2.12
CA TYR A 263 5.74 -2.94 -3.52
C TYR A 263 5.46 -1.69 -4.38
N LEU A 264 6.05 -1.65 -5.56
CA LEU A 264 5.76 -0.63 -6.58
C LEU A 264 4.38 -0.90 -7.21
N SER A 265 3.46 0.05 -7.08
CA SER A 265 2.07 -0.07 -7.56
C SER A 265 1.81 0.64 -8.89
N SER A 266 2.58 1.68 -9.23
CA SER A 266 2.55 2.33 -10.55
C SER A 266 3.92 2.88 -10.95
N ARG A 267 4.21 2.85 -12.26
CA ARG A 267 5.42 3.47 -12.87
C ARG A 267 5.36 5.00 -12.97
N THR A 268 4.19 5.57 -12.68
CA THR A 268 3.94 7.01 -12.64
C THR A 268 3.38 7.39 -11.29
N GLY A 269 3.65 8.61 -10.86
CA GLY A 269 3.06 9.23 -9.69
C GLY A 269 1.65 9.76 -9.94
N TYR A 270 1.26 10.70 -9.09
CA TYR A 270 -0.06 11.32 -9.15
C TYR A 270 -0.29 12.02 -10.51
N ALA A 271 -1.53 11.93 -11.02
CA ALA A 271 -1.93 12.56 -12.28
C ALA A 271 -1.03 12.24 -13.49
N GLY A 272 -0.34 11.09 -13.49
CA GLY A 272 0.54 10.68 -14.59
C GLY A 272 1.95 11.27 -14.53
N ASP A 273 2.38 11.79 -13.38
CA ASP A 273 3.75 12.27 -13.20
C ASP A 273 4.78 11.17 -13.51
N THR A 274 5.61 11.42 -14.52
CA THR A 274 6.59 10.43 -15.01
C THR A 274 7.89 10.43 -14.21
N THR A 275 8.13 11.44 -13.36
CA THR A 275 9.33 11.54 -12.54
C THR A 275 9.17 10.85 -11.19
N ALA A 276 7.99 10.31 -10.89
CA ALA A 276 7.67 9.64 -9.64
C ALA A 276 7.10 8.22 -9.86
N TYR A 277 7.24 7.39 -8.83
CA TYR A 277 6.56 6.11 -8.66
C TYR A 277 5.41 6.23 -7.68
N GLN A 278 4.38 5.41 -7.87
CA GLN A 278 3.41 5.12 -6.82
C GLN A 278 3.79 3.82 -6.11
N LEU A 279 3.76 3.84 -4.78
CA LEU A 279 4.14 2.74 -3.90
C LEU A 279 2.96 2.36 -3.00
N SER A 280 2.87 1.07 -2.70
CA SER A 280 2.02 0.54 -1.63
C SER A 280 2.89 0.27 -0.41
N ILE A 281 3.30 1.31 0.31
CA ILE A 281 4.07 1.24 1.55
C ILE A 281 3.35 2.09 2.61
N PRO A 282 3.29 1.67 3.88
CA PRO A 282 2.83 2.54 4.96
C PRO A 282 3.80 3.72 5.14
N VAL A 283 3.41 4.90 4.63
CA VAL A 283 4.19 6.14 4.79
C VAL A 283 3.42 7.09 5.71
N ASN A 284 4.05 7.42 6.83
CA ASN A 284 3.61 8.44 7.78
C ASN A 284 4.43 9.74 7.60
N PRO A 285 3.97 10.88 8.15
CA PRO A 285 4.81 12.07 8.30
C PRO A 285 6.19 11.71 8.87
N GLY A 286 7.23 12.32 8.32
CA GLY A 286 8.64 12.10 8.68
C GLY A 286 9.40 11.09 7.82
N ASN A 287 8.72 10.27 7.01
CA ASN A 287 9.39 9.43 6.01
C ASN A 287 9.79 10.20 4.73
N SER A 288 9.23 11.40 4.51
CA SER A 288 9.59 12.27 3.39
C SER A 288 11.10 12.51 3.36
N GLY A 289 11.70 12.32 2.19
CA GLY A 289 13.13 12.36 1.92
C GLY A 289 13.86 11.03 2.18
N GLY A 290 13.15 9.99 2.66
CA GLY A 290 13.71 8.67 2.91
C GLY A 290 13.95 7.84 1.64
N PRO A 291 14.95 6.94 1.63
CA PRO A 291 15.24 6.11 0.46
C PRO A 291 14.18 5.02 0.28
N VAL A 292 13.86 4.74 -0.99
CA VAL A 292 13.09 3.56 -1.42
C VAL A 292 14.04 2.60 -2.10
N ILE A 293 14.11 1.37 -1.60
CA ILE A 293 15.17 0.42 -1.92
C ILE A 293 14.57 -0.89 -2.40
N ASP A 294 15.07 -1.41 -3.53
CA ASP A 294 14.66 -2.72 -4.05
C ASP A 294 15.29 -3.89 -3.26
N SER A 295 14.85 -5.11 -3.54
CA SER A 295 15.38 -6.33 -2.91
C SER A 295 16.90 -6.55 -3.08
N ARG A 296 17.50 -5.94 -4.12
CA ARG A 296 18.93 -6.01 -4.42
C ARG A 296 19.72 -4.92 -3.69
N GLY A 297 19.07 -4.00 -2.98
CA GLY A 297 19.73 -2.91 -2.29
C GLY A 297 20.06 -1.71 -3.20
N GLN A 298 19.34 -1.56 -4.31
CA GLN A 298 19.42 -0.36 -5.14
C GLN A 298 18.36 0.65 -4.69
N VAL A 299 18.76 1.91 -4.51
CA VAL A 299 17.82 3.01 -4.31
C VAL A 299 17.10 3.25 -5.64
N ILE A 300 15.79 3.05 -5.65
CA ILE A 300 14.94 3.27 -6.83
C ILE A 300 14.24 4.63 -6.78
N GLY A 301 14.16 5.24 -5.60
CA GLY A 301 13.55 6.55 -5.42
C GLY A 301 13.66 7.12 -4.01
N ILE A 302 13.02 8.27 -3.81
CA ILE A 302 13.02 9.05 -2.59
C ILE A 302 11.57 9.34 -2.23
N ILE A 303 11.11 8.93 -1.05
CA ILE A 303 9.74 9.17 -0.58
C ILE A 303 9.47 10.68 -0.61
N SER A 304 8.42 11.14 -1.30
CA SER A 304 7.96 12.54 -1.23
C SER A 304 6.88 12.70 -0.14
N GLY A 305 6.10 11.65 0.11
CA GLY A 305 5.08 11.61 1.15
C GLY A 305 3.76 11.04 0.65
N LYS A 306 2.67 11.34 1.38
CA LYS A 306 1.29 10.99 1.00
C LYS A 306 0.63 12.21 0.36
N GLN A 307 0.07 12.05 -0.83
CA GLN A 307 -0.78 13.09 -1.43
C GLN A 307 -2.08 13.22 -0.62
N THR A 308 -2.43 14.43 -0.23
CA THR A 308 -3.70 14.71 0.47
C THR A 308 -4.88 14.30 -0.42
N GLY A 309 -5.80 13.50 0.12
CA GLY A 309 -7.00 13.05 -0.59
C GLY A 309 -6.88 11.70 -1.31
N ILE A 310 -5.72 11.03 -1.30
CA ILE A 310 -5.57 9.65 -1.80
C ILE A 310 -5.23 8.74 -0.63
N ASP A 311 -6.21 7.95 -0.20
CA ASP A 311 -5.98 6.93 0.81
C ASP A 311 -5.26 5.71 0.22
N GLY A 312 -4.19 5.27 0.89
CA GLY A 312 -3.48 4.04 0.55
C GLY A 312 -2.39 4.14 -0.53
N ALA A 313 -2.11 5.32 -1.09
CA ALA A 313 -1.01 5.52 -2.05
C ALA A 313 0.08 6.43 -1.47
N SER A 314 1.34 6.05 -1.66
CA SER A 314 2.51 6.87 -1.35
C SER A 314 3.33 7.09 -2.60
N PHE A 315 4.05 8.20 -2.67
CA PHE A 315 4.80 8.56 -3.86
C PHE A 315 6.28 8.67 -3.56
N ALA A 316 7.09 8.29 -4.55
CA ALA A 316 8.54 8.41 -4.50
C ALA A 316 9.10 9.00 -5.78
N ILE A 317 9.91 10.05 -5.65
CA ILE A 317 10.66 10.64 -6.76
C ILE A 317 11.65 9.60 -7.27
N LYS A 318 11.69 9.35 -8.58
CA LYS A 318 12.57 8.34 -9.18
C LYS A 318 14.04 8.68 -8.95
N ALA A 319 14.87 7.66 -8.73
CA ALA A 319 16.31 7.82 -8.62
C ALA A 319 16.92 8.48 -9.87
N GLU A 320 16.34 8.26 -11.06
CA GLU A 320 16.76 8.94 -12.28
C GLU A 320 16.62 10.47 -12.19
N ALA A 321 15.52 10.97 -11.59
CA ALA A 321 15.33 12.41 -11.38
C ALA A 321 16.42 12.97 -10.46
N LEU A 322 16.73 12.27 -9.37
CA LEU A 322 17.86 12.62 -8.49
C LEU A 322 19.20 12.69 -9.23
N LEU A 323 19.51 11.70 -10.06
CA LEU A 323 20.77 11.67 -10.83
C LEU A 323 20.86 12.84 -11.82
N LYS A 324 19.74 13.23 -12.44
CA LYS A 324 19.65 14.44 -13.27
C LYS A 324 19.86 15.70 -12.44
N SER A 325 19.21 15.83 -11.28
CA SER A 325 19.38 16.98 -10.38
C SER A 325 20.83 17.11 -9.90
N ILE A 326 21.50 16.00 -9.56
CA ILE A 326 22.92 15.98 -9.19
C ILE A 326 23.81 16.51 -10.32
N SER A 327 23.51 16.13 -11.56
CA SER A 327 24.27 16.56 -12.73
C SER A 327 24.07 18.05 -13.07
N ALA A 328 22.98 18.65 -12.56
CA ALA A 328 22.66 20.06 -12.75
C ALA A 328 23.27 20.99 -11.68
N ILE A 329 23.89 20.44 -10.62
CA ILE A 329 24.49 21.24 -9.55
C ILE A 329 25.67 22.05 -10.12
N PRO A 330 25.68 23.38 -9.96
CA PRO A 330 26.83 24.22 -10.34
C PRO A 330 28.10 23.79 -9.60
N MET A 331 29.23 23.70 -10.30
CA MET A 331 30.48 23.19 -9.72
C MET A 331 30.99 24.04 -8.54
N ASP A 332 30.72 25.35 -8.55
CA ASP A 332 31.03 26.31 -7.50
C ASP A 332 30.19 26.14 -6.23
N SER A 333 29.04 25.47 -6.32
CA SER A 333 28.18 25.16 -5.18
C SER A 333 28.64 23.92 -4.39
N LEU A 334 29.62 23.17 -4.91
CA LEU A 334 30.12 21.94 -4.28
C LEU A 334 31.35 22.23 -3.41
N ALA A 335 31.21 22.04 -2.09
CA ALA A 335 32.35 22.03 -1.16
C ALA A 335 33.44 20.98 -1.51
N SER A 336 33.06 19.85 -2.11
CA SER A 336 33.99 18.83 -2.59
C SER A 336 33.36 17.97 -3.70
N LYS A 337 34.15 17.14 -4.39
CA LYS A 337 33.64 16.31 -5.49
C LYS A 337 32.54 15.36 -4.99
N LEU A 338 31.33 15.51 -5.51
CA LEU A 338 30.23 14.59 -5.24
C LEU A 338 30.48 13.28 -6.01
N THR A 339 30.60 12.16 -5.30
CA THR A 339 30.88 10.84 -5.88
C THR A 339 29.80 9.83 -5.50
N ILE A 340 29.06 9.37 -6.50
CA ILE A 340 28.05 8.33 -6.33
C ILE A 340 28.71 6.94 -6.39
N ASN A 341 28.43 6.11 -5.40
CA ASN A 341 28.92 4.73 -5.37
C ASN A 341 28.27 3.89 -6.50
N ARG A 342 29.10 3.11 -7.18
CA ARG A 342 28.70 2.18 -8.25
C ARG A 342 28.76 0.70 -7.85
N LYS A 343 29.24 0.39 -6.64
CA LYS A 343 29.35 -0.98 -6.11
C LYS A 343 28.30 -1.23 -5.03
N ASN A 344 27.36 -2.12 -5.31
CA ASN A 344 26.30 -2.45 -4.37
C ASN A 344 26.74 -3.54 -3.38
N SER A 345 27.00 -3.16 -2.13
CA SER A 345 27.40 -4.09 -1.06
C SER A 345 26.22 -4.71 -0.31
N LEU A 346 25.00 -4.28 -0.62
CA LEU A 346 23.76 -4.81 -0.02
C LEU A 346 23.20 -6.00 -0.80
N ASN A 347 23.60 -6.16 -2.05
CA ASN A 347 23.11 -7.23 -2.91
C ASN A 347 23.46 -8.61 -2.31
N GLY A 348 22.47 -9.51 -2.26
CA GLY A 348 22.61 -10.85 -1.69
C GLY A 348 22.62 -10.92 -0.15
N LEU A 349 22.61 -9.79 0.56
CA LEU A 349 22.46 -9.79 2.01
C LEU A 349 21.01 -10.06 2.43
N LYS A 350 20.83 -10.63 3.63
CA LYS A 350 19.51 -10.73 4.26
C LYS A 350 18.97 -9.33 4.56
N ARG A 351 17.64 -9.15 4.52
CA ARG A 351 16.98 -7.86 4.77
C ARG A 351 17.44 -7.20 6.08
N THR A 352 17.59 -7.98 7.16
CA THR A 352 18.08 -7.48 8.44
C THR A 352 19.49 -6.90 8.37
N ASP A 353 20.37 -7.49 7.57
CA ASP A 353 21.75 -7.04 7.41
C ASP A 353 21.84 -5.86 6.44
N GLN A 354 20.95 -5.80 5.44
CA GLN A 354 20.77 -4.61 4.62
C GLN A 354 20.37 -3.41 5.48
N ILE A 355 19.34 -3.56 6.32
CA ILE A 355 18.85 -2.49 7.21
C ILE A 355 19.96 -2.02 8.17
N LYS A 356 20.67 -2.95 8.81
CA LYS A 356 21.78 -2.62 9.73
C LYS A 356 22.85 -1.75 9.07
N LYS A 357 23.15 -1.99 7.78
CA LYS A 357 24.12 -1.19 7.02
C LYS A 357 23.55 0.15 6.60
N ILE A 358 22.31 0.19 6.08
CA ILE A 358 21.74 1.41 5.51
C ILE A 358 21.42 2.43 6.60
N GLN A 359 20.94 2.00 7.78
CA GLN A 359 20.53 2.93 8.86
C GLN A 359 21.65 3.88 9.32
N GLU A 360 22.93 3.52 9.13
CA GLU A 360 24.07 4.39 9.43
C GLU A 360 24.21 5.59 8.46
N TYR A 361 23.50 5.54 7.33
CA TYR A 361 23.55 6.54 6.25
C TYR A 361 22.24 7.32 6.14
N VAL A 362 21.28 7.08 7.04
CA VAL A 362 19.98 7.75 7.06
C VAL A 362 19.90 8.61 8.30
N TYR A 363 19.43 9.84 8.13
CA TYR A 363 19.42 10.89 9.14
C TYR A 363 18.01 11.45 9.31
N LEU A 364 17.69 11.81 10.54
CA LEU A 364 16.55 12.65 10.87
C LEU A 364 16.92 14.09 10.51
N VAL A 365 16.18 14.68 9.59
CA VAL A 365 16.32 16.08 9.18
C VAL A 365 15.47 16.92 10.11
N LYS A 366 16.13 17.83 10.84
CA LYS A 366 15.51 18.83 11.71
C LYS A 366 15.68 20.19 11.08
N VAL A 367 14.57 20.88 10.90
CA VAL A 367 14.53 22.25 10.39
C VAL A 367 14.02 23.18 11.49
N TYR A 368 14.54 24.40 11.52
CA TYR A 368 14.21 25.42 12.51
C TYR A 368 13.83 26.72 11.83
#